data_AF-A0A517MF01-F1
#
_entry.id   AF-A0A517MF01-F1
#
_cell.length_a   1.000
_cell.length_b   1.000
_cell.length_c   1.000
_cell.angle_alpha   90.00
_cell.angle_beta   90.00
_cell.angle_gamma   90.00
#
_symmetry.space_group_name_H-M   'P 1'
#
loop_
_entity.id
_entity.type
_entity.pdbx_description
1 polymer ?
#
loop_
_entity_poly.entity_id
_entity_poly.type
_entity_poly.pdbx_seq_one_letter_code
_entity_poly.pdbx_strand_id
1 'polypeptide(L)'
;MRALWLSTLLALGLGFQVGCDSSTPVEEPTADPVVSVEEGTPEAAKPEATPEPAAEASAPKMVIPEPSTPAPAAPETPAPKMVAPEPGEPAPKTPDASDAPALKLPPEDAAAGAPTAQVTAPAEPTPMTIGSVAPPLNIEYWVSKDFEPVTDFQKGNVYIVEFWATWCGPCVSSMPHLAETQKKYKDKGVRLISISDEDLDTVEKFLERKVPSSEDDGKEETFGQLTSAYSLTTDPDGSCQTDYMRASNQNGIPTAFIVGKTGQIEWIGHPMEMDEPLAKVVGDSWDRDAYLAEFKAKEQMTEIMMMARRGNADGAIKAIDAIDPKTLGESGALQLQQLKLGLYAQAADKGKEFSALANQMLDDVSDPNTINGVTWYIYQASQNTDVDKALIKKAIAASESSIKELDAEARPFMLDTIAHLHEQNGDIDSAIAAQTEAVETSEGRMKDRLTVFLNELKEKKEGGDKAPENKPADATPAE
;
A
#
# COMPACT_ATOMS: atom_id res chain seq x y z
N MET A 1 -0.65 -20.98 -10.37
CA MET A 1 -0.62 -20.86 -8.89
C MET A 1 0.07 -19.59 -8.37
N ARG A 2 1.13 -19.03 -9.00
CA ARG A 2 1.62 -17.66 -8.67
C ARG A 2 0.89 -16.52 -9.41
N ALA A 3 0.23 -16.81 -10.53
CA ALA A 3 -0.38 -15.80 -11.41
C ALA A 3 -1.75 -15.27 -10.96
N LEU A 4 -2.46 -15.94 -10.03
CA LEU A 4 -3.74 -15.44 -9.48
C LEU A 4 -3.56 -14.35 -8.40
N TRP A 5 -2.33 -14.13 -7.94
CA TRP A 5 -2.06 -13.22 -6.83
C TRP A 5 -2.11 -11.73 -7.23
N LEU A 6 -1.71 -11.38 -8.47
CA LEU A 6 -1.72 -9.99 -8.94
C LEU A 6 -3.10 -9.47 -9.35
N SER A 7 -4.00 -10.34 -9.86
CA SER A 7 -5.31 -9.90 -10.35
C SER A 7 -6.33 -9.64 -9.23
N THR A 8 -6.13 -10.22 -8.04
CA THR A 8 -7.08 -10.11 -6.92
C THR A 8 -6.85 -8.84 -6.09
N LEU A 9 -5.62 -8.34 -6.00
CA LEU A 9 -5.32 -7.06 -5.33
C LEU A 9 -5.70 -5.84 -6.18
N LEU A 10 -5.66 -5.94 -7.51
CA LEU A 10 -6.10 -4.86 -8.41
C LEU A 10 -7.63 -4.71 -8.50
N ALA A 11 -8.40 -5.73 -8.11
CA ALA A 11 -9.87 -5.71 -8.17
C ALA A 11 -10.53 -5.16 -6.88
N LEU A 12 -9.76 -4.90 -5.83
CA LEU A 12 -10.26 -4.44 -4.52
C LEU A 12 -10.20 -2.92 -4.30
N GLY A 13 -9.94 -2.11 -5.35
CA GLY A 13 -10.19 -0.66 -5.31
C GLY A 13 -9.69 0.04 -4.03
N LEU A 14 -8.46 -0.24 -3.59
CA LEU A 14 -7.82 0.43 -2.46
C LEU A 14 -7.42 1.85 -2.87
N GLY A 15 -8.43 2.71 -3.04
CA GLY A 15 -8.31 4.16 -3.12
C GLY A 15 -8.58 4.74 -1.74
N PHE A 16 -7.54 5.32 -1.14
CA PHE A 16 -7.63 6.03 0.13
C PHE A 16 -8.35 7.37 -0.10
N GLN A 17 -9.64 7.46 0.22
CA GLN A 17 -10.38 8.72 0.18
C GLN A 17 -10.93 9.01 1.59
N VAL A 18 -10.20 9.83 2.35
CA VAL A 18 -10.66 10.39 3.62
C VAL A 18 -11.63 11.52 3.31
N GLY A 19 -12.93 11.25 3.42
CA GLY A 19 -13.98 12.26 3.36
C GLY A 19 -14.26 12.83 4.74
N CYS A 20 -13.72 14.01 5.04
CA CYS A 20 -14.21 14.87 6.11
C CYS A 20 -15.32 15.75 5.53
N ASP A 21 -16.58 15.52 5.93
CA ASP A 21 -17.56 16.60 5.94
C ASP A 21 -18.66 16.30 6.96
N SER A 22 -18.72 17.10 8.02
CA SER A 22 -19.84 17.15 8.95
C SER A 22 -20.07 18.59 9.36
N SER A 23 -21.09 19.21 8.77
CA SER A 23 -21.60 20.50 9.19
C SER A 23 -23.12 20.43 9.31
N THR A 24 -23.59 20.13 10.52
CA THR A 24 -24.97 20.43 10.94
C THR A 24 -24.97 21.77 11.69
N PRO A 25 -25.82 22.75 11.35
CA PRO A 25 -25.85 24.04 12.04
C PRO A 25 -26.71 23.98 13.31
N VAL A 26 -26.21 24.63 14.37
CA VAL A 26 -26.92 24.91 15.61
C VAL A 26 -27.69 26.23 15.43
N GLU A 27 -29.01 26.19 15.58
CA GLU A 27 -29.89 27.37 15.70
C GLU A 27 -30.05 27.76 17.17
N GLU A 28 -29.94 29.05 17.49
CA GLU A 28 -30.51 29.67 18.69
C GLU A 28 -30.81 31.17 18.41
N PRO A 29 -31.68 31.84 19.20
CA PRO A 29 -32.90 32.45 18.66
C PRO A 29 -32.94 34.00 18.61
N THR A 30 -34.08 34.45 18.10
CA THR A 30 -34.56 35.78 17.71
C THR A 30 -34.52 36.90 18.75
N ALA A 31 -34.26 38.14 18.28
CA ALA A 31 -34.84 39.38 18.80
C ALA A 31 -34.72 40.53 17.78
N ASP A 32 -35.87 41.01 17.31
CA ASP A 32 -36.13 42.29 16.63
C ASP A 32 -36.11 43.46 17.67
N PRO A 33 -35.97 44.77 17.31
CA PRO A 33 -36.85 45.43 16.34
C PRO A 33 -36.32 46.61 15.49
N VAL A 34 -37.18 46.91 14.52
CA VAL A 34 -37.34 48.04 13.58
C VAL A 34 -37.30 49.43 14.26
N VAL A 35 -36.80 50.47 13.56
CA VAL A 35 -37.46 51.79 13.28
C VAL A 35 -36.53 52.77 12.55
N SER A 36 -37.07 53.34 11.47
CA SER A 36 -36.56 54.34 10.52
C SER A 36 -36.45 55.77 11.08
N VAL A 37 -35.59 56.62 10.50
CA VAL A 37 -35.96 57.99 10.03
C VAL A 37 -34.90 58.61 9.09
N GLU A 38 -35.43 59.30 8.08
CA GLU A 38 -34.86 60.23 7.06
C GLU A 38 -34.17 61.47 7.70
N GLU A 39 -33.48 62.43 7.06
CA GLU A 39 -33.33 62.95 5.68
C GLU A 39 -32.15 63.96 5.69
N GLY A 40 -31.50 64.27 4.54
CA GLY A 40 -30.61 65.44 4.42
C GLY A 40 -29.53 65.40 3.33
N THR A 41 -29.90 65.68 2.08
CA THR A 41 -29.06 65.94 0.88
C THR A 41 -28.95 67.47 0.61
N PRO A 42 -28.29 68.00 -0.45
CA PRO A 42 -27.31 67.47 -1.44
C PRO A 42 -26.13 68.44 -1.81
N GLU A 43 -25.17 68.00 -2.65
CA GLU A 43 -24.63 68.73 -3.85
C GLU A 43 -23.60 67.82 -4.60
N ALA A 44 -24.02 67.02 -5.59
CA ALA A 44 -24.00 67.23 -7.05
C ALA A 44 -22.67 66.93 -7.80
N ALA A 45 -22.63 65.83 -8.58
CA ALA A 45 -22.27 65.82 -10.03
C ALA A 45 -22.19 64.39 -10.64
N LYS A 46 -23.22 64.06 -11.44
CA LYS A 46 -23.33 63.27 -12.70
C LYS A 46 -22.53 61.97 -13.02
N PRO A 47 -23.09 61.11 -13.92
CA PRO A 47 -23.08 59.65 -13.79
C PRO A 47 -22.18 58.95 -14.83
N GLU A 48 -21.79 57.71 -14.54
CA GLU A 48 -21.38 56.78 -15.59
C GLU A 48 -21.83 55.35 -15.27
N ALA A 49 -22.06 54.61 -16.35
CA ALA A 49 -22.99 53.51 -16.50
C ALA A 49 -22.61 52.20 -15.78
N THR A 50 -23.65 51.49 -15.34
CA THR A 50 -23.63 50.05 -15.06
C THR A 50 -23.25 49.24 -16.31
N PRO A 51 -22.35 48.26 -16.21
CA PRO A 51 -22.34 47.13 -17.12
C PRO A 51 -23.20 45.96 -16.60
N GLU A 52 -24.04 45.48 -17.50
CA GLU A 52 -24.86 44.27 -17.50
C GLU A 52 -23.97 42.99 -17.42
N PRO A 53 -24.46 41.86 -16.88
CA PRO A 53 -23.62 40.72 -16.50
C PRO A 53 -23.04 39.97 -17.71
N ALA A 54 -21.75 39.63 -17.61
CA ALA A 54 -21.02 38.88 -18.62
C ALA A 54 -21.56 37.44 -18.75
N ALA A 55 -21.75 37.06 -20.01
CA ALA A 55 -22.16 35.75 -20.46
C ALA A 55 -21.18 34.63 -20.05
N GLU A 56 -21.77 33.46 -19.77
CA GLU A 56 -21.08 32.17 -19.61
C GLU A 56 -20.12 31.91 -20.79
N ALA A 57 -18.83 31.96 -20.51
CA ALA A 57 -17.81 31.41 -21.39
C ALA A 57 -17.62 29.93 -21.05
N SER A 58 -18.14 29.09 -21.94
CA SER A 58 -17.92 27.64 -22.03
C SER A 58 -16.46 27.28 -21.75
N ALA A 59 -16.24 26.38 -20.79
CA ALA A 59 -14.95 25.75 -20.52
C ALA A 59 -14.33 25.15 -21.81
N PRO A 60 -13.00 25.28 -22.02
CA PRO A 60 -12.33 24.58 -23.10
C PRO A 60 -12.33 23.07 -22.80
N LYS A 61 -12.81 22.27 -23.76
CA LYS A 61 -12.74 20.81 -23.73
C LYS A 61 -11.29 20.37 -23.53
N MET A 62 -11.02 19.66 -22.44
CA MET A 62 -9.84 18.80 -22.32
C MET A 62 -9.83 17.82 -23.49
N VAL A 63 -8.85 17.97 -24.38
CA VAL A 63 -8.50 16.95 -25.36
C VAL A 63 -7.65 15.93 -24.61
N ILE A 64 -8.23 14.76 -24.34
CA ILE A 64 -7.50 13.60 -23.83
C ILE A 64 -6.58 13.12 -24.96
N PRO A 65 -5.24 13.11 -24.81
CA PRO A 65 -4.38 12.46 -25.78
C PRO A 65 -4.64 10.94 -25.73
N GLU A 66 -4.85 10.35 -26.91
CA GLU A 66 -5.00 8.90 -27.07
C GLU A 66 -3.79 8.13 -26.49
N PRO A 67 -4.00 6.94 -25.91
CA PRO A 67 -2.91 6.13 -25.38
C PRO A 67 -1.95 5.77 -26.51
N SER A 68 -0.69 6.16 -26.34
CA SER A 68 0.40 5.84 -27.26
C SER A 68 0.52 4.31 -27.34
N THR A 69 0.44 3.77 -28.55
CA THR A 69 0.73 2.37 -28.85
C THR A 69 2.07 1.94 -28.24
N PRO A 70 2.17 0.80 -27.55
CA PRO A 70 3.46 0.29 -27.08
C PRO A 70 4.34 -0.05 -28.28
N ALA A 71 5.62 0.37 -28.20
CA ALA A 71 6.63 0.01 -29.17
C ALA A 71 6.74 -1.53 -29.30
N PRO A 72 6.94 -2.07 -30.52
CA PRO A 72 7.04 -3.51 -30.73
C PRO A 72 8.24 -4.10 -30.00
N ALA A 73 8.02 -5.25 -29.37
CA ALA A 73 9.02 -6.04 -28.68
C ALA A 73 10.25 -6.30 -29.58
N ALA A 74 11.45 -6.13 -29.02
CA ALA A 74 12.69 -6.56 -29.65
C ALA A 74 12.60 -8.07 -29.98
N PRO A 75 13.10 -8.51 -31.15
CA PRO A 75 13.02 -9.91 -31.55
C PRO A 75 13.84 -10.78 -30.60
N GLU A 76 13.17 -11.77 -29.99
CA GLU A 76 13.79 -12.83 -29.22
C GLU A 76 14.81 -13.56 -30.09
N THR A 77 16.07 -13.55 -29.66
CA THR A 77 17.10 -14.43 -30.20
C THR A 77 16.73 -15.87 -29.80
N PRO A 78 16.66 -16.82 -30.76
CA PRO A 78 16.27 -18.18 -30.45
C PRO A 78 17.36 -18.87 -29.62
N ALA A 79 16.94 -19.47 -28.49
CA ALA A 79 17.77 -20.38 -27.72
C ALA A 79 18.31 -21.51 -28.64
N PRO A 80 19.59 -21.88 -28.53
CA PRO A 80 20.16 -22.93 -29.36
C PRO A 80 19.48 -24.28 -29.05
N LYS A 81 18.93 -24.89 -30.10
CA LYS A 81 18.37 -26.26 -30.08
C LYS A 81 19.46 -27.24 -29.66
N MET A 82 19.29 -27.88 -28.50
CA MET A 82 20.04 -29.08 -28.15
C MET A 82 19.58 -30.22 -29.05
N VAL A 83 20.40 -30.56 -30.03
CA VAL A 83 20.29 -31.79 -30.82
C VAL A 83 20.80 -32.93 -29.96
N ALA A 84 19.97 -33.96 -29.77
CA ALA A 84 20.38 -35.22 -29.13
C ALA A 84 21.38 -35.96 -30.03
N PRO A 85 22.54 -36.41 -29.52
CA PRO A 85 23.43 -37.26 -30.29
C PRO A 85 23.00 -38.75 -30.22
N GLU A 86 22.98 -39.41 -31.37
CA GLU A 86 22.87 -40.88 -31.48
C GLU A 86 24.13 -41.61 -30.94
N PRO A 87 24.01 -42.88 -30.52
CA PRO A 87 24.96 -43.51 -29.62
C PRO A 87 26.13 -44.21 -30.35
N GLY A 88 27.33 -44.07 -29.79
CA GLY A 88 28.41 -45.03 -30.00
C GLY A 88 29.76 -44.42 -30.36
N GLU A 89 30.51 -43.94 -29.37
CA GLU A 89 31.96 -44.21 -29.19
C GLU A 89 32.44 -43.65 -27.83
N PRO A 90 33.48 -44.22 -27.19
CA PRO A 90 33.66 -44.18 -25.73
C PRO A 90 34.39 -42.92 -25.21
N ALA A 91 34.02 -42.51 -24.00
CA ALA A 91 34.52 -41.31 -23.30
C ALA A 91 35.99 -41.42 -22.82
N PRO A 92 36.78 -40.33 -22.89
CA PRO A 92 38.11 -40.25 -22.28
C PRO A 92 38.03 -39.91 -20.78
N LYS A 93 38.92 -40.52 -19.99
CA LYS A 93 39.00 -40.47 -18.52
C LYS A 93 39.61 -39.15 -18.01
N THR A 94 39.09 -38.66 -16.89
CA THR A 94 39.64 -37.56 -16.08
C THR A 94 40.97 -37.95 -15.40
N PRO A 95 41.98 -37.07 -15.33
CA PRO A 95 43.19 -37.30 -14.55
C PRO A 95 42.97 -37.05 -13.05
N ASP A 96 43.64 -37.88 -12.27
CA ASP A 96 43.66 -37.97 -10.81
C ASP A 96 44.40 -36.80 -10.15
N ALA A 97 43.91 -36.35 -8.99
CA ALA A 97 44.49 -35.28 -8.19
C ALA A 97 45.43 -35.86 -7.13
N SER A 98 46.61 -36.29 -7.56
CA SER A 98 47.74 -36.55 -6.66
C SER A 98 49.03 -36.05 -7.31
N ASP A 99 49.30 -34.74 -7.24
CA ASP A 99 50.65 -34.16 -7.26
C ASP A 99 50.60 -32.62 -7.19
N ALA A 100 50.61 -32.08 -5.96
CA ALA A 100 51.21 -30.78 -5.64
C ALA A 100 51.35 -30.61 -4.10
N PRO A 101 52.41 -29.95 -3.61
CA PRO A 101 53.05 -30.30 -2.33
C PRO A 101 52.52 -29.54 -1.10
N ALA A 102 52.65 -30.19 0.06
CA ALA A 102 52.30 -29.68 1.38
C ALA A 102 53.14 -28.46 1.81
N LEU A 103 52.46 -27.34 2.11
CA LEU A 103 53.02 -26.21 2.84
C LEU A 103 52.82 -26.42 4.36
N LYS A 104 53.95 -26.57 5.05
CA LYS A 104 54.08 -26.69 6.52
C LYS A 104 53.48 -25.47 7.23
N LEU A 105 52.63 -25.73 8.22
CA LEU A 105 52.29 -24.76 9.27
C LEU A 105 53.49 -24.57 10.22
N PRO A 106 53.82 -23.35 10.65
CA PRO A 106 54.86 -23.10 11.64
C PRO A 106 54.35 -23.38 13.08
N PRO A 107 55.26 -23.63 14.05
CA PRO A 107 54.88 -24.06 15.39
C PRO A 107 54.50 -22.88 16.31
N GLU A 108 53.59 -23.14 17.25
CA GLU A 108 53.32 -22.32 18.44
C GLU A 108 54.53 -22.32 19.39
N ASP A 109 55.18 -21.17 19.55
CA ASP A 109 55.36 -20.49 20.85
C ASP A 109 56.31 -19.27 20.75
N ALA A 110 56.06 -18.30 21.63
CA ALA A 110 56.89 -17.14 22.05
C ALA A 110 56.70 -15.77 21.35
N ALA A 111 55.77 -15.00 21.92
CA ALA A 111 55.85 -13.59 22.35
C ALA A 111 56.48 -12.50 21.46
N ALA A 112 55.66 -11.53 21.01
CA ALA A 112 55.79 -10.08 21.30
C ALA A 112 54.63 -9.29 20.65
N GLY A 113 54.06 -8.34 21.38
CA GLY A 113 52.75 -7.73 21.12
C GLY A 113 52.60 -6.91 19.84
N ALA A 114 51.42 -7.08 19.23
CA ALA A 114 50.72 -6.08 18.43
C ALA A 114 49.22 -6.24 18.77
N PRO A 115 48.47 -5.17 19.06
CA PRO A 115 47.05 -5.30 19.36
C PRO A 115 46.32 -5.64 18.06
N THR A 116 45.94 -6.90 17.90
CA THR A 116 44.94 -7.31 16.92
C THR A 116 43.62 -6.72 17.38
N ALA A 117 43.22 -5.61 16.75
CA ALA A 117 41.86 -5.10 16.85
C ALA A 117 40.93 -6.21 16.36
N GLN A 118 40.17 -6.78 17.29
CA GLN A 118 39.04 -7.63 16.96
C GLN A 118 38.08 -6.77 16.14
N VAL A 119 37.88 -7.12 14.87
CA VAL A 119 36.74 -6.61 14.11
C VAL A 119 35.50 -7.25 14.73
N THR A 120 34.97 -6.62 15.77
CA THR A 120 33.64 -6.89 16.26
C THR A 120 32.67 -6.57 15.13
N ALA A 121 31.80 -7.52 14.79
CA ALA A 121 30.64 -7.24 13.97
C ALA A 121 29.94 -5.98 14.52
N PRO A 122 29.43 -5.07 13.67
CA PRO A 122 28.71 -3.90 14.16
C PRO A 122 27.64 -4.33 15.15
N ALA A 123 27.62 -3.73 16.33
CA ALA A 123 26.55 -3.97 17.29
C ALA A 123 25.21 -3.71 16.60
N GLU A 124 24.24 -4.61 16.79
CA GLU A 124 22.88 -4.35 16.30
C GLU A 124 22.43 -2.98 16.84
N PRO A 125 21.90 -2.09 15.99
CA PRO A 125 21.52 -0.76 16.41
C PRO A 125 20.48 -0.86 17.53
N THR A 126 20.56 0.06 18.49
CA THR A 126 19.58 0.10 19.59
C THR A 126 18.21 0.40 18.98
N PRO A 127 17.18 -0.45 19.21
CA PRO A 127 15.87 -0.22 18.61
C PRO A 127 15.29 1.16 18.93
N MET A 128 14.71 1.82 17.94
CA MET A 128 14.14 3.16 18.01
C MET A 128 12.67 3.15 17.63
N THR A 129 11.86 3.98 18.29
CA THR A 129 10.45 4.19 17.96
C THR A 129 10.04 5.61 18.36
N ILE A 130 8.75 5.93 18.24
CA ILE A 130 8.19 7.21 18.71
C ILE A 130 8.49 7.37 20.21
N GLY A 131 9.02 8.54 20.58
CA GLY A 131 9.44 8.89 21.95
C GLY A 131 10.89 8.54 22.29
N SER A 132 11.60 7.77 21.44
CA SER A 132 13.05 7.59 21.60
C SER A 132 13.78 8.92 21.48
N VAL A 133 14.90 9.07 22.20
CA VAL A 133 15.82 10.20 22.01
C VAL A 133 16.45 10.06 20.63
N ALA A 134 16.41 11.14 19.84
CA ALA A 134 17.00 11.15 18.51
C ALA A 134 18.54 11.05 18.60
N PRO A 135 19.20 10.12 17.88
CA PRO A 135 20.65 10.00 17.88
C PRO A 135 21.33 11.25 17.31
N PRO A 136 22.51 11.65 17.81
CA PRO A 136 23.25 12.76 17.22
C PRO A 136 23.54 12.49 15.74
N LEU A 137 23.68 13.54 14.95
CA LEU A 137 24.00 13.43 13.52
C LEU A 137 25.51 13.50 13.32
N ASN A 138 26.11 12.39 12.90
CA ASN A 138 27.52 12.30 12.53
C ASN A 138 27.68 12.33 11.01
N ILE A 139 27.41 13.50 10.42
CA ILE A 139 27.40 13.68 8.97
C ILE A 139 28.78 14.05 8.45
N GLU A 140 29.27 13.32 7.44
CA GLU A 140 30.57 13.60 6.81
C GLU A 140 30.58 14.90 5.99
N TYR A 141 29.58 15.13 5.13
CA TYR A 141 29.57 16.28 4.23
C TYR A 141 28.28 17.10 4.30
N TRP A 142 28.43 18.40 4.56
CA TRP A 142 27.35 19.39 4.49
C TRP A 142 27.41 20.08 3.13
N VAL A 143 26.50 19.70 2.22
CA VAL A 143 26.49 20.18 0.83
C VAL A 143 25.98 21.62 0.77
N SER A 144 24.90 21.93 1.50
CA SER A 144 24.39 23.29 1.62
C SER A 144 25.33 24.15 2.48
N LYS A 145 25.74 25.32 1.97
CA LYS A 145 26.72 26.20 2.63
C LYS A 145 26.10 27.25 3.56
N ASP A 146 24.80 27.49 3.42
CA ASP A 146 24.11 28.58 4.14
C ASP A 146 23.55 28.15 5.50
N PHE A 147 23.74 26.88 5.89
CA PHE A 147 23.25 26.34 7.15
C PHE A 147 24.40 25.86 8.01
N GLU A 148 24.38 26.27 9.28
CA GLU A 148 25.31 25.75 10.29
C GLU A 148 25.08 24.25 10.51
N PRO A 149 26.13 23.41 10.56
CA PRO A 149 25.99 21.99 10.86
C PRO A 149 25.17 21.73 12.14
N VAL A 150 24.23 20.79 12.05
CA VAL A 150 23.46 20.27 13.17
C VAL A 150 24.05 18.93 13.55
N THR A 151 24.81 18.89 14.65
CA THR A 151 25.36 17.65 15.21
C THR A 151 24.59 17.19 16.46
N ASP A 152 23.86 18.10 17.10
CA ASP A 152 23.02 17.84 18.27
C ASP A 152 21.70 18.63 18.17
N PHE A 153 20.63 18.08 18.75
CA PHE A 153 19.29 18.66 18.70
C PHE A 153 19.06 19.60 19.87
N GLN A 154 19.06 20.90 19.58
CA GLN A 154 18.83 21.92 20.58
C GLN A 154 17.37 21.90 21.05
N LYS A 155 17.18 21.85 22.37
CA LYS A 155 15.84 21.93 22.97
C LYS A 155 15.12 23.21 22.54
N GLY A 156 13.82 23.09 22.28
CA GLY A 156 12.96 24.19 21.82
C GLY A 156 12.85 24.32 20.30
N ASN A 157 13.76 23.70 19.54
CA ASN A 157 13.67 23.60 18.09
C ASN A 157 13.02 22.29 17.67
N VAL A 158 12.47 22.27 16.45
CA VAL A 158 11.96 21.06 15.80
C VAL A 158 12.86 20.75 14.61
N TYR A 159 13.21 19.48 14.42
CA TYR A 159 14.05 19.06 13.31
C TYR A 159 13.33 18.05 12.46
N ILE A 160 13.58 18.10 11.16
CA ILE A 160 13.15 17.07 10.20
C ILE A 160 14.43 16.41 9.71
N VAL A 161 14.58 15.11 9.96
CA VAL A 161 15.69 14.30 9.45
C VAL A 161 15.12 13.41 8.36
N GLU A 162 15.50 13.64 7.11
CA GLU A 162 14.95 12.95 5.94
C GLU A 162 16.05 12.19 5.21
N PHE A 163 15.75 10.97 4.77
CA PHE A 163 16.70 10.08 4.10
C PHE A 163 16.31 9.86 2.64
N TRP A 164 17.25 10.08 1.72
CA TRP A 164 16.99 10.06 0.29
C TRP A 164 18.17 9.54 -0.55
N ALA A 165 17.94 9.37 -1.86
CA ALA A 165 18.99 9.10 -2.84
C ALA A 165 18.64 9.63 -4.24
N THR A 166 19.65 9.90 -5.05
CA THR A 166 19.57 10.46 -6.41
C THR A 166 18.83 9.54 -7.40
N TRP A 167 18.84 8.24 -7.15
CA TRP A 167 18.13 7.22 -7.93
C TRP A 167 16.69 6.98 -7.44
N CYS A 168 16.33 7.51 -6.27
CA CYS A 168 15.01 7.32 -5.68
C CYS A 168 13.99 8.32 -6.26
N GLY A 169 13.20 7.86 -7.23
CA GLY A 169 12.16 8.67 -7.89
C GLY A 169 11.22 9.39 -6.93
N PRO A 170 10.58 8.70 -5.96
CA PRO A 170 9.72 9.35 -4.97
C PRO A 170 10.46 10.40 -4.13
N CYS A 171 11.70 10.14 -3.73
CA CYS A 171 12.51 11.10 -2.98
C CYS A 171 12.70 12.40 -3.78
N VAL A 172 13.13 12.27 -5.04
CA VAL A 172 13.32 13.42 -5.95
C VAL A 172 12.01 14.19 -6.15
N SER A 173 10.87 13.50 -6.24
CA SER A 173 9.55 14.14 -6.36
C SER A 173 9.10 14.89 -5.10
N SER A 174 9.64 14.53 -3.92
CA SER A 174 9.29 15.16 -2.64
C SER A 174 10.13 16.42 -2.32
N MET A 175 11.25 16.64 -3.00
CA MET A 175 12.14 17.79 -2.76
C MET A 175 11.45 19.16 -2.83
N PRO A 176 10.53 19.44 -3.78
CA PRO A 176 9.78 20.70 -3.78
C PRO A 176 8.97 20.90 -2.50
N HIS A 177 8.30 19.85 -2.03
CA HIS A 177 7.54 19.86 -0.79
C HIS A 177 8.43 20.10 0.44
N LEU A 178 9.62 19.49 0.50
CA LEU A 178 10.61 19.74 1.55
C LEU A 178 11.08 21.21 1.56
N ALA A 179 11.36 21.77 0.37
CA ALA A 179 11.76 23.17 0.23
C ALA A 179 10.67 24.15 0.68
N GLU A 180 9.41 23.89 0.31
CA GLU A 180 8.25 24.66 0.78
C GLU A 180 8.04 24.54 2.29
N THR A 181 8.18 23.33 2.84
CA THR A 181 8.08 23.08 4.27
C THR A 181 9.11 23.88 5.05
N GLN A 182 10.39 23.83 4.65
CA GLN A 182 11.43 24.61 5.31
C GLN A 182 11.14 26.11 5.22
N LYS A 183 10.70 26.62 4.05
CA LYS A 183 10.32 28.04 3.89
C LYS A 183 9.16 28.43 4.82
N LYS A 184 8.14 27.58 4.95
CA LYS A 184 6.94 27.80 5.79
C LYS A 184 7.25 27.84 7.28
N TYR A 185 8.20 27.03 7.74
CA TYR A 185 8.47 26.85 9.16
C TYR A 185 9.83 27.41 9.65
N LYS A 186 10.65 28.02 8.76
CA LYS A 186 11.95 28.59 9.13
C LYS A 186 11.90 29.53 10.35
N ASP A 187 10.87 30.38 10.42
CA ASP A 187 10.72 31.39 11.49
C ASP A 187 10.05 30.81 12.75
N LYS A 188 9.70 29.52 12.73
CA LYS A 188 9.06 28.77 13.83
C LYS A 188 10.01 27.77 14.48
N GLY A 189 11.31 27.90 14.25
CA GLY A 189 12.33 27.04 14.86
C GLY A 189 12.41 25.64 14.24
N VAL A 190 11.96 25.47 12.99
CA VAL A 190 12.10 24.19 12.25
C VAL A 190 13.37 24.19 11.41
N ARG A 191 14.14 23.10 11.47
CA ARG A 191 15.31 22.84 10.63
C ARG A 191 15.21 21.49 9.95
N LEU A 192 15.26 21.49 8.61
CA LEU A 192 15.26 20.29 7.79
C LEU A 192 16.69 19.91 7.39
N ILE A 193 17.04 18.66 7.67
CA ILE A 193 18.30 17.99 7.31
C ILE A 193 17.94 16.79 6.43
N SER A 194 18.39 16.82 5.18
CA SER A 194 18.15 15.76 4.20
C SER A 194 19.47 15.05 3.90
N ILE A 195 19.52 13.75 4.16
CA ILE A 195 20.72 12.91 4.25
C ILE A 195 20.68 11.85 3.14
N SER A 196 21.74 11.77 2.36
CA SER A 196 21.99 10.67 1.43
C SER A 196 23.20 9.86 1.87
N ASP A 197 23.17 8.54 1.69
CA ASP A 197 24.32 7.64 1.89
C ASP A 197 25.20 7.53 0.63
N GLU A 198 24.93 8.32 -0.41
CA GLU A 198 25.73 8.35 -1.63
C GLU A 198 26.96 9.26 -1.48
N ASP A 199 28.03 8.95 -2.22
CA ASP A 199 29.23 9.78 -2.28
C ASP A 199 28.92 11.22 -2.71
N LEU A 200 29.67 12.18 -2.15
CA LEU A 200 29.49 13.61 -2.41
C LEU A 200 29.42 13.95 -3.91
N ASP A 201 30.34 13.39 -4.71
CA ASP A 201 30.41 13.58 -6.16
C ASP A 201 29.11 13.17 -6.89
N THR A 202 28.44 12.13 -6.40
CA THR A 202 27.18 11.63 -7.00
C THR A 202 26.06 12.61 -6.73
N VAL A 203 25.97 13.10 -5.49
CA VAL A 203 24.97 14.09 -5.08
C VAL A 203 25.20 15.42 -5.77
N GLU A 204 26.44 15.94 -5.81
CA GLU A 204 26.75 17.22 -6.48
C GLU A 204 26.38 17.20 -7.97
N LYS A 205 26.67 16.10 -8.69
CA LYS A 205 26.26 15.93 -10.09
C LYS A 205 24.74 15.91 -10.25
N PHE A 206 24.03 15.29 -9.30
CA PHE A 206 22.56 15.29 -9.32
C PHE A 206 22.00 16.72 -9.19
N LEU A 207 22.60 17.56 -8.36
CA LEU A 207 22.13 18.93 -8.11
C LEU A 207 22.21 19.85 -9.34
N GLU A 208 23.02 19.50 -10.35
CA GLU A 208 23.08 20.21 -11.63
C GLU A 208 21.85 19.94 -12.51
N ARG A 209 21.08 18.89 -12.23
CA ARG A 209 19.89 18.53 -13.01
C ARG A 209 18.80 19.58 -12.82
N LYS A 210 18.07 19.86 -13.91
CA LYS A 210 16.86 20.69 -13.89
C LYS A 210 15.72 19.95 -13.18
N VAL A 211 14.95 20.70 -12.40
CA VAL A 211 13.69 20.21 -11.83
C VAL A 211 12.68 20.06 -12.97
N PRO A 212 12.03 18.90 -13.15
CA PRO A 212 10.94 18.78 -14.12
C PRO A 212 9.77 19.68 -13.69
N SER A 213 9.54 20.78 -14.40
CA SER A 213 8.39 21.64 -14.09
C SER A 213 7.09 21.03 -14.60
N SER A 214 6.03 21.12 -13.80
CA SER A 214 4.65 20.83 -14.22
C SER A 214 3.94 22.07 -14.76
N GLU A 215 4.51 23.26 -14.57
CA GLU A 215 3.96 24.54 -15.04
C GLU A 215 4.99 25.28 -15.92
N ASP A 216 4.51 25.83 -17.04
CA ASP A 216 5.30 26.52 -18.05
C ASP A 216 5.52 27.99 -17.63
N ASP A 217 6.05 28.22 -16.43
CA ASP A 217 6.37 29.55 -15.89
C ASP A 217 7.81 30.01 -16.22
N GLY A 218 8.50 29.26 -17.09
CA GLY A 218 9.77 29.66 -17.71
C GLY A 218 10.96 29.72 -16.75
N LYS A 219 10.81 29.28 -15.50
CA LYS A 219 11.89 29.22 -14.52
C LYS A 219 12.65 27.91 -14.66
N GLU A 220 13.82 27.97 -15.26
CA GLU A 220 14.76 26.87 -15.24
C GLU A 220 15.47 26.81 -13.88
N GLU A 221 14.86 26.13 -12.90
CA GLU A 221 15.48 25.87 -11.60
C GLU A 221 16.19 24.50 -11.59
N THR A 222 17.39 24.43 -11.01
CA THR A 222 18.10 23.17 -10.76
C THR A 222 17.75 22.61 -9.38
N PHE A 223 17.96 21.30 -9.16
CA PHE A 223 17.79 20.74 -7.82
C PHE A 223 18.73 21.38 -6.79
N GLY A 224 19.93 21.82 -7.19
CA GLY A 224 20.82 22.60 -6.32
C GLY A 224 20.21 23.93 -5.86
N GLN A 225 19.50 24.63 -6.76
CA GLN A 225 18.80 25.87 -6.40
C GLN A 225 17.58 25.58 -5.53
N LEU A 226 16.77 24.59 -5.88
CA LEU A 226 15.59 24.19 -5.11
C LEU A 226 15.94 23.80 -3.67
N THR A 227 16.95 22.93 -3.52
CA THR A 227 17.36 22.36 -2.23
C THR A 227 18.20 23.31 -1.38
N SER A 228 18.66 24.45 -1.93
CA SER A 228 19.29 25.53 -1.15
C SER A 228 18.39 26.10 -0.05
N ALA A 229 17.09 25.80 -0.09
CA ALA A 229 16.14 26.17 0.95
C ALA A 229 16.36 25.43 2.28
N TYR A 230 17.09 24.31 2.31
CA TYR A 230 17.32 23.48 3.50
C TYR A 230 18.74 22.88 3.56
N SER A 231 19.06 22.18 4.66
CA SER A 231 20.36 21.53 4.82
C SER A 231 20.39 20.19 4.08
N LEU A 232 21.06 20.15 2.92
CA LEU A 232 21.32 18.92 2.18
C LEU A 232 22.70 18.39 2.57
N THR A 233 22.80 17.09 2.81
CA THR A 233 24.00 16.44 3.36
C THR A 233 24.25 15.08 2.74
N THR A 234 25.49 14.61 2.82
CA THR A 234 25.86 13.23 2.49
C THR A 234 26.64 12.57 3.63
N ASP A 235 26.35 11.29 3.84
CA ASP A 235 26.90 10.43 4.89
C ASP A 235 27.28 9.05 4.32
N PRO A 236 28.35 8.95 3.50
CA PRO A 236 28.67 7.73 2.76
C PRO A 236 29.01 6.51 3.63
N ASP A 237 29.34 6.71 4.90
CA ASP A 237 29.56 5.60 5.85
C ASP A 237 28.24 4.96 6.32
N GLY A 238 27.10 5.59 6.03
CA GLY A 238 25.76 5.12 6.38
C GLY A 238 25.46 5.10 7.87
N SER A 239 26.24 5.80 8.69
CA SER A 239 26.08 5.82 10.15
C SER A 239 24.74 6.41 10.56
N CYS A 240 24.33 7.54 9.98
CA CYS A 240 23.03 8.15 10.24
C CYS A 240 21.88 7.25 9.76
N GLN A 241 22.03 6.58 8.61
CA GLN A 241 21.03 5.64 8.12
C GLN A 241 20.90 4.44 9.08
N THR A 242 22.00 3.93 9.63
CA THR A 242 21.98 2.86 10.62
C THR A 242 21.27 3.28 11.90
N ASP A 243 21.63 4.45 12.43
CA ASP A 243 21.15 4.96 13.71
C ASP A 243 19.67 5.36 13.66
N TYR A 244 19.14 5.74 12.50
CA TYR A 244 17.74 6.11 12.34
C TYR A 244 16.92 5.02 11.66
N MET A 245 17.23 4.73 10.39
CA MET A 245 16.41 3.87 9.54
C MET A 245 16.42 2.43 10.05
N ARG A 246 17.60 1.83 10.18
CA ARG A 246 17.72 0.43 10.64
C ARG A 246 17.25 0.28 12.08
N ALA A 247 17.60 1.23 12.96
CA ALA A 247 17.15 1.24 14.36
C ALA A 247 15.62 1.27 14.50
N SER A 248 14.91 1.97 13.61
CA SER A 248 13.45 2.07 13.61
C SER A 248 12.75 1.15 12.60
N ASN A 249 13.47 0.12 12.11
CA ASN A 249 12.98 -0.86 11.14
C ASN A 249 12.41 -0.24 9.84
N GLN A 250 12.89 0.95 9.47
CA GLN A 250 12.56 1.60 8.21
C GLN A 250 13.52 1.11 7.14
N ASN A 251 12.98 0.36 6.18
CA ASN A 251 13.77 -0.36 5.17
C ASN A 251 13.65 0.26 3.76
N GLY A 252 13.14 1.49 3.65
CA GLY A 252 12.91 2.14 2.37
C GLY A 252 12.97 3.65 2.46
N ILE A 253 13.44 4.27 1.37
CA ILE A 253 13.47 5.72 1.20
C ILE A 253 12.38 6.15 0.17
N PRO A 254 11.83 7.37 0.29
CA PRO A 254 12.17 8.36 1.31
C PRO A 254 11.49 8.04 2.65
N THR A 255 12.19 8.38 3.73
CA THR A 255 11.64 8.34 5.09
C THR A 255 12.11 9.58 5.84
N ALA A 256 11.18 10.23 6.53
CA ALA A 256 11.43 11.40 7.34
C ALA A 256 11.08 11.13 8.82
N PHE A 257 11.85 11.76 9.69
CA PHE A 257 11.68 11.75 11.14
C PHE A 257 11.44 13.18 11.59
N ILE A 258 10.41 13.40 12.41
CA ILE A 258 10.26 14.67 13.13
C ILE A 258 10.88 14.48 14.52
N VAL A 259 11.91 15.27 14.82
CA VAL A 259 12.48 15.40 16.16
C VAL A 259 11.85 16.62 16.82
N GLY A 260 11.13 16.41 17.92
CA GLY A 260 10.40 17.47 18.59
C GLY A 260 11.26 18.36 19.47
N LYS A 261 10.62 19.35 20.11
CA LYS A 261 11.26 20.34 20.99
C LYS A 261 12.00 19.72 22.18
N THR A 262 11.73 18.46 22.51
CA THR A 262 12.39 17.71 23.59
C THR A 262 13.61 16.92 23.12
N GLY A 263 13.91 16.88 21.82
CA GLY A 263 14.95 16.02 21.23
C GLY A 263 14.52 14.56 21.05
N GLN A 264 13.23 14.27 21.13
CA GLN A 264 12.68 12.92 20.94
C GLN A 264 11.99 12.81 19.58
N ILE A 265 11.94 11.59 19.05
CA ILE A 265 11.21 11.27 17.82
C ILE A 265 9.71 11.43 18.07
N GLU A 266 9.08 12.35 17.35
CA GLU A 266 7.63 12.61 17.41
C GLU A 266 6.89 11.80 16.36
N TRP A 267 7.50 11.61 15.20
CA TRP A 267 6.87 11.02 14.02
C TRP A 267 7.92 10.40 13.09
N ILE A 268 7.52 9.33 12.40
CA ILE A 268 8.29 8.60 11.39
C ILE A 268 7.33 8.27 10.24
N GLY A 269 7.73 8.54 8.99
CA GLY A 269 6.92 8.20 7.81
C GLY A 269 7.43 8.80 6.50
N HIS A 270 6.60 8.79 5.47
CA HIS A 270 6.93 9.35 4.16
C HIS A 270 6.84 10.89 4.18
N PRO A 271 7.81 11.66 3.66
CA PRO A 271 7.85 13.12 3.78
C PRO A 271 6.59 13.84 3.31
N MET A 272 5.89 13.32 2.30
CA MET A 272 4.63 13.90 1.81
C MET A 272 3.45 13.79 2.81
N GLU A 273 3.58 13.00 3.87
CA GLU A 273 2.55 12.79 4.90
C GLU A 273 2.86 13.57 6.18
N MET A 274 3.94 14.36 6.22
CA MET A 274 4.44 14.98 7.45
C MET A 274 3.71 16.27 7.84
N ASP A 275 2.93 16.87 6.94
CA ASP A 275 2.39 18.23 7.09
C ASP A 275 1.56 18.42 8.38
N GLU A 276 0.60 17.53 8.61
CA GLU A 276 -0.26 17.58 9.80
C GLU A 276 0.51 17.26 11.09
N PRO A 277 1.29 16.16 11.18
CA PRO A 277 2.16 15.90 12.33
C PRO A 277 3.09 17.08 12.64
N LEU A 278 3.77 17.63 11.65
CA LEU A 278 4.68 18.76 11.81
C LEU A 278 3.95 20.00 12.32
N ALA A 279 2.79 20.32 11.75
CA ALA A 279 1.97 21.45 12.20
C ALA A 279 1.58 21.32 13.68
N LYS A 280 1.17 20.12 14.11
CA LYS A 280 0.81 19.82 15.50
C LYS A 280 2.02 19.86 16.44
N VAL A 281 3.17 19.32 16.03
CA VAL A 281 4.41 19.36 16.83
C VAL A 281 4.88 20.80 17.01
N VAL A 282 4.89 21.60 15.94
CA VAL A 282 5.27 23.02 16.01
C VAL A 282 4.27 23.81 16.86
N GLY A 283 2.97 23.53 16.70
CA GLY A 283 1.86 24.19 17.38
C GLY A 283 1.54 23.69 18.79
N ASP A 284 2.35 22.79 19.36
CA ASP A 284 2.18 22.22 20.71
C ASP A 284 0.83 21.49 20.94
N SER A 285 0.22 20.96 19.86
CA SER A 285 -1.02 20.17 19.90
C SER A 285 -0.80 18.70 19.54
N TRP A 286 0.45 18.26 19.44
CA TRP A 286 0.81 16.88 19.15
C TRP A 286 0.61 15.97 20.36
N ASP A 287 -0.17 14.91 20.18
CA ASP A 287 -0.32 13.83 21.16
C ASP A 287 0.57 12.64 20.76
N ARG A 288 1.79 12.64 21.28
CA ARG A 288 2.78 11.61 20.99
C ARG A 288 2.34 10.22 21.46
N ASP A 289 1.73 10.14 22.64
CA ASP A 289 1.37 8.85 23.22
C ASP A 289 0.23 8.19 22.43
N ALA A 290 -0.73 8.98 21.96
CA ALA A 290 -1.76 8.53 21.02
C ALA A 290 -1.13 8.08 19.68
N TYR A 291 -0.22 8.87 19.11
CA TYR A 291 0.43 8.50 17.85
C TYR A 291 1.31 7.25 17.99
N LEU A 292 2.02 7.06 19.11
CA LEU A 292 2.81 5.85 19.35
C LEU A 292 1.94 4.58 19.31
N ALA A 293 0.72 4.65 19.84
CA ALA A 293 -0.22 3.53 19.78
C ALA A 293 -0.64 3.22 18.33
N GLU A 294 -0.98 4.26 17.56
CA GLU A 294 -1.31 4.13 16.13
C GLU A 294 -0.13 3.60 15.31
N PHE A 295 1.06 4.14 15.52
CA PHE A 295 2.30 3.75 14.84
C PHE A 295 2.62 2.27 15.08
N LYS A 296 2.56 1.82 16.34
CA LYS A 296 2.74 0.39 16.68
C LYS A 296 1.72 -0.49 15.99
N ALA A 297 0.47 -0.07 15.93
CA ALA A 297 -0.59 -0.85 15.28
C ALA A 297 -0.34 -0.96 13.75
N LYS A 298 0.12 0.12 13.10
CA LYS A 298 0.53 0.11 11.68
C LYS A 298 1.75 -0.78 11.42
N GLU A 299 2.76 -0.74 12.28
CA GLU A 299 3.94 -1.62 12.17
C GLU A 299 3.55 -3.09 12.33
N GLN A 300 2.71 -3.40 13.33
CA GLN A 300 2.20 -4.75 13.54
C GLN A 300 1.41 -5.24 12.32
N MET A 301 0.53 -4.40 11.76
CA MET A 301 -0.21 -4.73 10.53
C MET A 301 0.72 -5.01 9.36
N THR A 302 1.74 -4.17 9.15
CA THR A 302 2.73 -4.35 8.09
C THR A 302 3.47 -5.67 8.25
N GLU A 303 3.91 -6.01 9.46
CA GLU A 303 4.60 -7.26 9.73
C GLU A 303 3.67 -8.47 9.56
N ILE A 304 2.40 -8.39 9.94
CA ILE A 304 1.39 -9.42 9.67
C ILE A 304 1.27 -9.67 8.17
N MET A 305 1.15 -8.62 7.36
CA MET A 305 1.08 -8.74 5.90
C MET A 305 2.37 -9.33 5.32
N MET A 306 3.53 -8.96 5.85
CA MET A 306 4.81 -9.54 5.43
C MET A 306 4.93 -11.02 5.80
N MET A 307 4.52 -11.41 7.01
CA MET A 307 4.48 -12.81 7.45
C MET A 307 3.59 -13.64 6.52
N ALA A 308 2.39 -13.14 6.21
CA ALA A 308 1.48 -13.77 5.25
C ALA A 308 2.13 -13.95 3.88
N ARG A 309 2.78 -12.91 3.34
CA ARG A 309 3.50 -12.94 2.05
C ARG A 309 4.66 -13.94 2.03
N ARG A 310 5.34 -14.12 3.16
CA ARG A 310 6.44 -15.07 3.33
C ARG A 310 5.96 -16.50 3.59
N GLY A 311 4.65 -16.74 3.60
CA GLY A 311 4.04 -18.06 3.85
C GLY A 311 3.95 -18.45 5.33
N ASN A 312 4.23 -17.52 6.25
CA ASN A 312 4.07 -17.73 7.69
C ASN A 312 2.65 -17.37 8.14
N ALA A 313 1.67 -18.16 7.70
CA ALA A 313 0.25 -17.92 8.00
C ALA A 313 -0.05 -18.03 9.51
N ASP A 314 0.48 -19.03 10.20
CA ASP A 314 0.27 -19.21 11.64
C ASP A 314 0.83 -18.06 12.47
N GLY A 315 2.03 -17.56 12.11
CA GLY A 315 2.62 -16.39 12.74
C GLY A 315 1.78 -15.13 12.51
N ALA A 316 1.28 -14.94 11.29
CA ALA A 316 0.38 -13.84 10.96
C ALA A 316 -0.93 -13.90 11.76
N ILE A 317 -1.59 -15.07 11.82
CA ILE A 317 -2.82 -15.27 12.60
C ILE A 317 -2.57 -14.95 14.08
N LYS A 318 -1.48 -15.47 14.66
CA LYS A 318 -1.13 -15.22 16.06
C LYS A 318 -0.88 -13.74 16.34
N ALA A 319 -0.27 -13.03 15.40
CA ALA A 319 -0.02 -11.60 15.53
C ALA A 319 -1.33 -10.79 15.41
N ILE A 320 -2.25 -11.18 14.52
CA ILE A 320 -3.60 -10.59 14.45
C ILE A 320 -4.33 -10.75 15.79
N ASP A 321 -4.27 -11.95 16.40
CA ASP A 321 -4.91 -12.25 17.68
C ASP A 321 -4.34 -11.46 18.88
N ALA A 322 -3.13 -10.92 18.73
CA ALA A 322 -2.48 -10.11 19.75
C ALA A 322 -2.84 -8.61 19.68
N ILE A 323 -3.49 -8.16 18.59
CA ILE A 323 -3.88 -6.76 18.43
C ILE A 323 -5.22 -6.53 19.13
N ASP A 324 -5.29 -5.50 19.97
CA ASP A 324 -6.57 -5.00 20.49
C ASP A 324 -7.29 -4.24 19.36
N PRO A 325 -8.47 -4.68 18.88
CA PRO A 325 -9.18 -4.02 17.80
C PRO A 325 -9.48 -2.54 18.05
N LYS A 326 -9.54 -2.11 19.32
CA LYS A 326 -9.79 -0.71 19.69
C LYS A 326 -8.66 0.24 19.29
N THR A 327 -7.45 -0.25 19.04
CA THR A 327 -6.32 0.60 18.64
C THR A 327 -6.32 0.94 17.16
N LEU A 328 -7.15 0.29 16.35
CA LEU A 328 -7.16 0.40 14.89
C LEU A 328 -8.39 1.12 14.31
N GLY A 329 -9.34 1.52 15.17
CA GLY A 329 -10.66 1.99 14.74
C GLY A 329 -11.48 0.90 14.04
N GLU A 330 -12.72 1.21 13.68
CA GLU A 330 -13.63 0.22 13.08
C GLU A 330 -13.12 -0.30 11.72
N SER A 331 -12.60 0.59 10.87
CA SER A 331 -12.07 0.22 9.56
C SER A 331 -10.84 -0.71 9.65
N GLY A 332 -9.89 -0.40 10.55
CA GLY A 332 -8.71 -1.24 10.73
C GLY A 332 -9.02 -2.57 11.40
N ALA A 333 -9.99 -2.60 12.33
CA ALA A 333 -10.48 -3.84 12.93
C ALA A 333 -11.13 -4.77 11.88
N LEU A 334 -11.97 -4.22 10.99
CA LEU A 334 -12.56 -4.97 9.89
C LEU A 334 -11.48 -5.52 8.94
N GLN A 335 -10.46 -4.72 8.63
CA GLN A 335 -9.36 -5.15 7.78
C GLN A 335 -8.58 -6.33 8.37
N LEU A 336 -8.35 -6.33 9.70
CA LEU A 336 -7.74 -7.49 10.38
C LEU A 336 -8.61 -8.74 10.26
N GLN A 337 -9.93 -8.61 10.43
CA GLN A 337 -10.85 -9.75 10.29
C GLN A 337 -10.85 -10.31 8.87
N GLN A 338 -10.88 -9.45 7.84
CA GLN A 338 -10.79 -9.87 6.44
C GLN A 338 -9.47 -10.57 6.13
N LEU A 339 -8.34 -10.02 6.62
CA LEU A 339 -7.04 -10.64 6.45
C LEU A 339 -6.98 -12.01 7.13
N LYS A 340 -7.49 -12.11 8.36
CA LYS A 340 -7.54 -13.35 9.12
C LYS A 340 -8.42 -14.41 8.45
N LEU A 341 -9.57 -14.00 7.90
CA LEU A 341 -10.46 -14.86 7.13
C LEU A 341 -9.75 -15.45 5.90
N GLY A 342 -9.03 -14.60 5.16
CA GLY A 342 -8.24 -15.04 4.01
C GLY A 342 -7.10 -16.00 4.38
N LEU A 343 -6.46 -15.80 5.55
CA LEU A 343 -5.44 -16.72 6.06
C LEU A 343 -6.04 -18.07 6.45
N TYR A 344 -7.20 -18.09 7.10
CA TYR A 344 -7.91 -19.33 7.43
C TYR A 344 -8.38 -20.07 6.18
N ALA A 345 -8.86 -19.37 5.15
CA ALA A 345 -9.30 -19.98 3.90
C ALA A 345 -8.16 -20.76 3.18
N GLN A 346 -6.91 -20.38 3.40
CA GLN A 346 -5.74 -21.01 2.79
C GLN A 346 -5.15 -22.15 3.65
N ALA A 347 -5.51 -22.22 4.93
CA ALA A 347 -4.97 -23.20 5.86
C ALA A 347 -5.88 -24.42 5.95
N ALA A 348 -5.38 -25.57 5.47
CA ALA A 348 -6.16 -26.82 5.38
C ALA A 348 -6.70 -27.32 6.73
N ASP A 349 -6.07 -26.95 7.85
CA ASP A 349 -6.46 -27.31 9.21
C ASP A 349 -7.39 -26.29 9.89
N LYS A 350 -7.71 -25.16 9.24
CA LYS A 350 -8.47 -24.03 9.83
C LYS A 350 -9.91 -23.91 9.37
N GLY A 351 -10.50 -24.95 8.76
CA GLY A 351 -11.87 -24.89 8.23
C GLY A 351 -12.96 -24.54 9.26
N LYS A 352 -12.77 -24.93 10.53
CA LYS A 352 -13.70 -24.59 11.62
C LYS A 352 -13.60 -23.13 12.02
N GLU A 353 -12.38 -22.62 12.20
CA GLU A 353 -12.11 -21.23 12.53
C GLU A 353 -12.51 -20.30 11.37
N PHE A 354 -12.28 -20.73 10.12
CA PHE A 354 -12.78 -20.07 8.93
C PHE A 354 -14.30 -19.92 9.00
N SER A 355 -15.02 -21.03 9.18
CA SER A 355 -16.49 -21.04 9.18
C SER A 355 -17.07 -20.19 10.32
N ALA A 356 -16.46 -20.25 11.50
CA ALA A 356 -16.88 -19.44 12.65
C ALA A 356 -16.71 -17.94 12.39
N LEU A 357 -15.54 -17.52 11.89
CA LEU A 357 -15.27 -16.12 11.59
C LEU A 357 -16.13 -15.61 10.43
N ALA A 358 -16.25 -16.38 9.34
CA ALA A 358 -17.12 -16.03 8.21
C ALA A 358 -18.57 -15.83 8.65
N ASN A 359 -19.09 -16.75 9.48
CA ASN A 359 -20.44 -16.64 10.01
C ASN A 359 -20.63 -15.38 10.85
N GLN A 360 -19.68 -15.07 11.73
CA GLN A 360 -19.70 -13.88 12.56
C GLN A 360 -19.66 -12.60 11.70
N MET A 361 -18.76 -12.53 10.72
CA MET A 361 -18.67 -11.36 9.85
C MET A 361 -19.97 -11.12 9.07
N LEU A 362 -20.64 -12.18 8.59
CA LEU A 362 -21.95 -12.05 7.95
C LEU A 362 -23.08 -11.60 8.90
N ASP A 363 -22.91 -11.72 10.22
CA ASP A 363 -23.85 -11.15 11.20
C ASP A 363 -23.52 -9.67 11.51
N ASP A 364 -22.24 -9.32 11.51
CA ASP A 364 -21.74 -8.02 11.97
C ASP A 364 -21.71 -6.95 10.85
N VAL A 365 -21.50 -7.35 9.58
CA VAL A 365 -21.30 -6.41 8.47
C VAL A 365 -22.56 -6.22 7.62
N SER A 366 -22.84 -4.96 7.25
CA SER A 366 -23.93 -4.61 6.33
C SER A 366 -23.44 -4.07 4.99
N ASP A 367 -22.18 -3.66 4.88
CA ASP A 367 -21.62 -3.10 3.65
C ASP A 367 -21.59 -4.15 2.52
N PRO A 368 -22.24 -3.89 1.36
CA PRO A 368 -22.33 -4.85 0.27
C PRO A 368 -20.99 -5.32 -0.29
N ASN A 369 -19.97 -4.46 -0.33
CA ASN A 369 -18.64 -4.83 -0.83
C ASN A 369 -17.92 -5.78 0.13
N THR A 370 -18.03 -5.52 1.43
CA THR A 370 -17.52 -6.38 2.49
C THR A 370 -18.23 -7.73 2.50
N ILE A 371 -19.56 -7.73 2.35
CA ILE A 371 -20.35 -8.97 2.20
C ILE A 371 -19.82 -9.75 1.00
N ASN A 372 -19.68 -9.12 -0.18
CA ASN A 372 -19.17 -9.78 -1.38
C ASN A 372 -17.82 -10.47 -1.12
N GLY A 373 -16.89 -9.76 -0.48
CA GLY A 373 -15.57 -10.28 -0.13
C GLY A 373 -15.63 -11.50 0.79
N VAL A 374 -16.42 -11.45 1.87
CA VAL A 374 -16.61 -12.58 2.79
C VAL A 374 -17.23 -13.78 2.06
N THR A 375 -18.26 -13.54 1.25
CA THR A 375 -18.97 -14.60 0.53
C THR A 375 -18.13 -15.23 -0.58
N TRP A 376 -17.24 -14.45 -1.20
CA TRP A 376 -16.24 -14.97 -2.14
C TRP A 376 -15.24 -15.90 -1.46
N TYR A 377 -14.77 -15.54 -0.26
CA TYR A 377 -13.92 -16.44 0.53
C TYR A 377 -14.64 -17.74 0.90
N ILE A 378 -15.93 -17.69 1.22
CA ILE A 378 -16.75 -18.89 1.52
C ILE A 378 -16.79 -19.82 0.31
N TYR A 379 -17.01 -19.28 -0.89
CA TYR A 379 -16.96 -20.05 -2.13
C TYR A 379 -15.56 -20.66 -2.37
N GLN A 380 -14.50 -19.87 -2.27
CA GLN A 380 -13.13 -20.37 -2.49
C GLN A 380 -12.74 -21.47 -1.49
N ALA A 381 -13.14 -21.31 -0.24
CA ALA A 381 -12.92 -22.31 0.80
C ALA A 381 -13.74 -23.58 0.52
N SER A 382 -14.97 -23.48 0.01
CA SER A 382 -15.81 -24.66 -0.29
C SER A 382 -15.25 -25.53 -1.41
N GLN A 383 -14.39 -24.99 -2.28
CA GLN A 383 -13.68 -25.79 -3.30
C GLN A 383 -12.64 -26.74 -2.70
N ASN A 384 -12.06 -26.39 -1.55
CA ASN A 384 -10.86 -27.03 -1.01
C ASN A 384 -11.03 -27.61 0.40
N THR A 385 -12.07 -27.18 1.12
CA THR A 385 -12.34 -27.55 2.51
C THR A 385 -13.83 -27.83 2.71
N ASP A 386 -14.15 -28.63 3.72
CA ASP A 386 -15.54 -28.93 4.08
C ASP A 386 -16.17 -27.70 4.77
N VAL A 387 -16.85 -26.88 3.97
CA VAL A 387 -17.62 -25.71 4.42
C VAL A 387 -19.08 -26.14 4.56
N ASP A 388 -19.67 -25.91 5.73
CA ASP A 388 -21.06 -26.29 6.01
C ASP A 388 -22.03 -25.63 5.00
N LYS A 389 -22.93 -26.44 4.43
CA LYS A 389 -24.01 -25.96 3.56
C LYS A 389 -24.87 -24.88 4.23
N ALA A 390 -25.01 -24.90 5.56
CA ALA A 390 -25.70 -23.85 6.29
C ALA A 390 -25.02 -22.47 6.11
N LEU A 391 -23.68 -22.44 6.14
CA LEU A 391 -22.91 -21.22 5.91
C LEU A 391 -23.01 -20.75 4.45
N ILE A 392 -22.97 -21.68 3.49
CA ILE A 392 -23.18 -21.36 2.06
C ILE A 392 -24.57 -20.72 1.85
N LYS A 393 -25.62 -21.28 2.44
CA LYS A 393 -26.98 -20.70 2.37
C LYS A 393 -27.07 -19.32 3.01
N LYS A 394 -26.39 -19.11 4.14
CA LYS A 394 -26.31 -17.80 4.79
C LYS A 394 -25.60 -16.78 3.89
N ALA A 395 -24.50 -17.18 3.26
CA ALA A 395 -23.77 -16.34 2.31
C ALA A 395 -24.66 -15.92 1.13
N ILE A 396 -25.38 -16.86 0.52
CA ILE A 396 -26.36 -16.57 -0.55
C ILE A 396 -27.37 -15.52 -0.09
N ALA A 397 -28.02 -15.75 1.07
CA ALA A 397 -29.04 -14.83 1.58
C ALA A 397 -28.48 -13.43 1.87
N ALA A 398 -27.26 -13.34 2.42
CA ALA A 398 -26.59 -12.07 2.67
C ALA A 398 -26.34 -11.32 1.34
N SER A 399 -25.71 -11.97 0.36
CA SER A 399 -25.41 -11.40 -0.95
C SER A 399 -26.67 -10.93 -1.69
N GLU A 400 -27.73 -11.76 -1.71
CA GLU A 400 -29.01 -11.43 -2.34
C GLU A 400 -29.71 -10.25 -1.67
N SER A 401 -29.54 -10.10 -0.34
CA SER A 401 -30.15 -8.99 0.39
C SER A 401 -29.45 -7.65 0.15
N SER A 402 -28.13 -7.67 -0.06
CA SER A 402 -27.28 -6.48 -0.20
C SER A 402 -27.12 -6.02 -1.65
N ILE A 403 -27.37 -6.87 -2.64
CA ILE A 403 -27.13 -6.57 -4.06
C ILE A 403 -27.86 -5.31 -4.57
N LYS A 404 -29.03 -4.99 -4.00
CA LYS A 404 -29.83 -3.82 -4.37
C LYS A 404 -29.17 -2.48 -4.01
N GLU A 405 -28.19 -2.51 -3.11
CA GLU A 405 -27.48 -1.32 -2.62
C GLU A 405 -26.21 -1.04 -3.45
N LEU A 406 -25.83 -1.95 -4.34
CA LEU A 406 -24.71 -1.79 -5.25
C LEU A 406 -25.08 -0.95 -6.47
N ASP A 407 -24.12 -0.15 -6.93
CA ASP A 407 -24.22 0.53 -8.23
C ASP A 407 -24.08 -0.45 -9.41
N ALA A 408 -24.26 0.07 -10.62
CA ALA A 408 -24.21 -0.72 -11.85
C ALA A 408 -22.82 -1.30 -12.14
N GLU A 409 -21.74 -0.72 -11.60
CA GLU A 409 -20.38 -1.18 -11.84
C GLU A 409 -20.02 -2.34 -10.90
N ALA A 410 -20.44 -2.29 -9.64
CA ALA A 410 -20.15 -3.29 -8.63
C ALA A 410 -21.12 -4.48 -8.66
N ARG A 411 -22.37 -4.28 -9.09
CA ARG A 411 -23.43 -5.31 -9.10
C ARG A 411 -23.05 -6.60 -9.85
N PRO A 412 -22.42 -6.56 -11.05
CA PRO A 412 -22.06 -7.79 -11.77
C PRO A 412 -21.07 -8.68 -11.01
N PHE A 413 -20.22 -8.10 -10.14
CA PHE A 413 -19.30 -8.89 -9.30
C PHE A 413 -20.04 -9.66 -8.21
N MET A 414 -21.03 -9.05 -7.57
CA MET A 414 -21.86 -9.74 -6.57
C MET A 414 -22.71 -10.83 -7.21
N LEU A 415 -23.26 -10.60 -8.41
CA LEU A 415 -24.01 -11.61 -9.15
C LEU A 415 -23.15 -12.83 -9.50
N ASP A 416 -21.90 -12.62 -9.90
CA ASP A 416 -20.94 -13.69 -10.14
C ASP A 416 -20.69 -14.51 -8.87
N THR A 417 -20.49 -13.85 -7.72
CA THR A 417 -20.35 -14.53 -6.42
C THR A 417 -21.60 -15.34 -6.06
N ILE A 418 -22.80 -14.76 -6.22
CA ILE A 418 -24.09 -15.44 -5.98
C ILE A 418 -24.21 -16.69 -6.86
N ALA A 419 -23.83 -16.61 -8.14
CA ALA A 419 -23.89 -17.73 -9.06
C ALA A 419 -23.01 -18.90 -8.61
N HIS A 420 -21.77 -18.62 -8.22
CA HIS A 420 -20.84 -19.62 -7.71
C HIS A 420 -21.35 -20.28 -6.42
N LEU A 421 -21.94 -19.50 -5.50
CA LEU A 421 -22.50 -20.04 -4.25
C LEU A 421 -23.72 -20.93 -4.50
N HIS A 422 -24.62 -20.53 -5.41
CA HIS A 422 -25.76 -21.37 -5.81
C HIS A 422 -25.31 -22.67 -6.45
N GLU A 423 -24.30 -22.63 -7.32
CA GLU A 423 -23.71 -23.84 -7.89
C GLU A 423 -23.17 -24.78 -6.80
N GLN A 424 -22.44 -24.25 -5.81
CA GLN A 424 -21.92 -25.03 -4.69
C GLN A 424 -23.03 -25.58 -3.79
N ASN A 425 -24.14 -24.86 -3.66
CA ASN A 425 -25.33 -25.34 -2.95
C ASN A 425 -26.11 -26.41 -3.75
N GLY A 426 -25.80 -26.58 -5.04
CA GLY A 426 -26.45 -27.52 -5.96
C GLY A 426 -27.67 -26.96 -6.68
N ASP A 427 -27.91 -25.65 -6.60
CA ASP A 427 -29.00 -24.94 -7.27
C ASP A 427 -28.50 -24.35 -8.60
N ILE A 428 -28.39 -25.21 -9.61
CA ILE A 428 -27.86 -24.83 -10.93
C ILE A 428 -28.78 -23.83 -11.65
N ASP A 429 -30.09 -23.86 -11.40
CA ASP A 429 -31.04 -22.94 -12.03
C ASP A 429 -30.85 -21.51 -11.53
N SER A 430 -30.74 -21.33 -10.21
CA SER A 430 -30.45 -20.03 -9.61
C SER A 430 -29.05 -19.54 -9.99
N ALA A 431 -28.07 -20.44 -10.09
CA ALA A 431 -26.72 -20.10 -10.55
C ALA A 431 -26.73 -19.53 -11.98
N ILE A 432 -27.42 -20.20 -12.92
CA ILE A 432 -27.55 -19.73 -14.31
C ILE A 432 -28.26 -18.38 -14.37
N ALA A 433 -29.32 -18.18 -13.57
CA ALA A 433 -30.07 -16.94 -13.55
C ALA A 433 -29.19 -15.75 -13.11
N ALA A 434 -28.49 -15.89 -11.98
CA ALA A 434 -27.59 -14.86 -11.46
C ALA A 434 -26.43 -14.56 -12.45
N GLN A 435 -25.81 -15.60 -13.02
CA GLN A 435 -24.71 -15.41 -13.97
C GLN A 435 -25.17 -14.79 -15.29
N THR A 436 -26.40 -15.07 -15.72
CA THR A 436 -26.98 -14.43 -16.91
C THR A 436 -27.15 -12.93 -16.68
N GLU A 437 -27.73 -12.53 -15.54
CA GLU A 437 -27.84 -11.10 -15.17
C GLU A 437 -26.46 -10.44 -15.11
N ALA A 438 -25.44 -11.12 -14.56
CA ALA A 438 -24.06 -10.61 -14.50
C ALA A 438 -23.48 -10.35 -15.90
N VAL A 439 -23.69 -11.24 -16.86
CA VAL A 439 -23.24 -11.09 -18.26
C VAL A 439 -24.01 -10.01 -19.02
N GLU A 440 -25.31 -9.88 -18.76
CA GLU A 440 -26.15 -8.88 -19.40
C GLU A 440 -25.85 -7.45 -18.92
N THR A 441 -25.46 -7.31 -17.65
CA THR A 441 -25.15 -6.02 -17.00
C THR A 441 -23.66 -5.65 -17.04
N SER A 442 -22.82 -6.45 -17.69
CA SER A 442 -21.37 -6.19 -17.83
C SER A 442 -20.95 -5.94 -19.28
N GLU A 443 -19.79 -5.31 -19.42
CA GLU A 443 -19.18 -4.97 -20.72
C GLU A 443 -17.70 -5.38 -20.80
N GLY A 444 -17.17 -5.39 -22.02
CA GLY A 444 -15.77 -5.64 -22.31
C GLY A 444 -15.22 -6.95 -21.73
N ARG A 445 -13.99 -6.90 -21.20
CA ARG A 445 -13.27 -8.08 -20.66
C ARG A 445 -13.98 -8.76 -19.48
N MET A 446 -14.84 -8.05 -18.76
CA MET A 446 -15.61 -8.64 -17.67
C MET A 446 -16.68 -9.57 -18.23
N LYS A 447 -17.47 -9.08 -19.20
CA LYS A 447 -18.50 -9.87 -19.88
C LYS A 447 -17.94 -11.17 -20.46
N ASP A 448 -16.79 -11.08 -21.14
CA ASP A 448 -16.13 -12.25 -21.74
C ASP A 448 -15.80 -13.31 -20.67
N ARG A 449 -15.28 -12.88 -19.52
CA ARG A 449 -14.94 -13.77 -18.40
C ARG A 449 -16.18 -14.43 -17.79
N LEU A 450 -17.22 -13.64 -17.53
CA LEU A 450 -18.46 -14.13 -16.91
C LEU A 450 -19.21 -15.11 -17.83
N THR A 451 -19.10 -14.91 -19.15
CA THR A 451 -19.72 -15.79 -20.17
C THR A 451 -19.13 -17.19 -20.13
N VAL A 452 -17.84 -17.36 -19.78
CA VAL A 452 -17.21 -18.68 -19.65
C VAL A 452 -17.94 -19.50 -18.60
N PHE A 453 -18.07 -18.97 -17.38
CA PHE A 453 -18.74 -19.68 -16.29
C PHE A 453 -20.24 -19.92 -16.59
N LEU A 454 -20.92 -18.96 -17.25
CA LEU A 454 -22.31 -19.16 -17.69
C LEU A 454 -22.46 -20.37 -18.62
N ASN A 455 -21.52 -20.58 -19.54
CA ASN A 455 -21.55 -21.71 -20.46
C ASN A 455 -21.28 -23.03 -19.71
N GLU A 456 -20.33 -23.05 -18.78
CA GLU A 456 -20.05 -24.22 -17.93
C GLU A 456 -21.29 -24.64 -17.11
N LEU A 457 -22.03 -23.68 -16.55
CA LEU A 457 -23.28 -23.95 -15.82
C LEU A 457 -24.36 -24.53 -16.73
N LYS A 458 -24.52 -24.01 -17.96
CA LYS A 458 -25.47 -24.53 -18.94
C LYS A 458 -25.13 -25.96 -19.36
N GLU A 459 -23.86 -26.25 -19.62
CA GLU A 459 -23.39 -27.60 -19.94
C GLU A 459 -23.64 -28.57 -18.78
N LYS A 460 -23.39 -28.16 -17.53
CA LYS A 460 -23.71 -28.96 -16.32
C LYS A 460 -25.20 -29.29 -16.24
N LYS A 461 -26.07 -28.32 -16.53
CA LYS A 461 -27.53 -28.53 -16.53
C LYS A 461 -27.94 -29.56 -17.59
N GLU A 462 -27.40 -29.46 -18.80
CA GLU A 462 -27.70 -30.42 -19.89
C GLU A 462 -27.11 -31.81 -19.66
N GLY A 463 -25.97 -31.91 -18.96
CA GLY A 463 -25.31 -33.18 -18.61
C GLY A 463 -25.99 -33.93 -17.46
N GLY A 464 -26.60 -33.23 -16.51
CA GLY A 464 -27.34 -33.81 -15.38
C GLY A 464 -28.64 -34.51 -15.78
N ASP A 465 -29.26 -34.08 -16.88
CA ASP A 465 -30.52 -34.62 -17.41
C ASP A 465 -30.36 -35.95 -18.19
N LYS A 466 -29.12 -36.45 -18.36
CA LYS A 466 -28.80 -37.68 -19.13
C LYS A 466 -28.38 -38.89 -18.27
N ALA A 467 -28.91 -39.04 -17.06
CA ALA A 467 -28.78 -40.29 -16.30
C ALA A 467 -29.59 -41.43 -16.96
N PRO A 468 -29.12 -42.69 -16.96
CA PRO A 468 -29.68 -43.72 -17.85
C PRO A 468 -31.07 -44.17 -17.40
N GLU A 469 -32.05 -44.07 -18.30
CA GLU A 469 -33.34 -44.77 -18.18
C GLU A 469 -33.07 -46.28 -18.07
N ASN A 470 -33.41 -46.83 -16.90
CA ASN A 470 -33.43 -48.27 -16.67
C ASN A 470 -34.47 -48.90 -17.59
N LYS A 471 -34.01 -49.56 -18.66
CA LYS A 471 -34.84 -50.35 -19.58
C LYS A 471 -35.37 -51.58 -18.82
N PRO A 472 -36.66 -51.93 -18.88
CA PRO A 472 -37.18 -53.07 -18.15
C PRO A 472 -36.61 -54.37 -18.73
N ALA A 473 -36.20 -55.27 -17.85
CA ALA A 473 -35.71 -56.59 -18.18
C ALA A 473 -36.82 -57.42 -18.84
N ASP A 474 -36.69 -57.66 -20.14
CA ASP A 474 -37.45 -58.71 -20.82
C ASP A 474 -36.68 -60.02 -20.64
N ALA A 475 -37.12 -60.80 -19.65
CA ALA A 475 -36.71 -62.18 -19.48
C ALA A 475 -37.86 -63.05 -19.98
N THR A 476 -37.64 -63.74 -21.09
CA THR A 476 -38.37 -64.97 -21.40
C THR A 476 -37.37 -66.14 -21.43
N PRO A 477 -37.68 -67.28 -20.77
CA PRO A 477 -36.73 -68.35 -20.53
C PRO A 477 -36.89 -69.53 -21.50
N ALA A 478 -35.98 -70.52 -21.31
CA ALA A 478 -35.96 -71.89 -21.87
C ALA A 478 -35.28 -72.01 -23.25
N GLU A 479 -34.45 -73.02 -23.53
CA GLU A 479 -34.01 -74.22 -22.79
C GLU A 479 -32.70 -74.70 -23.42
#